data_AF-A0A7L0AH66-F1
#
_entry.id   AF-A0A7L0AH66-F1
#
_cell.length_a   1.000
_cell.length_b   1.000
_cell.length_c   1.000
_cell.angle_alpha   90.00
_cell.angle_beta   90.00
_cell.angle_gamma   90.00
#
_symmetry.space_group_name_H-M   'P 1'
#
loop_
_entity.id
_entity.type
_entity.pdbx_description
1 polymer ?
#
loop_
_entity_poly.entity_id
_entity_poly.type
_entity_poly.pdbx_seq_one_letter_code
_entity_poly.pdbx_strand_id
1 'polypeptide(L)'
;QGKYTFADGLEYKDKKWHYCDGYDRRFYTEICSGLKPAGISQLTNLDPPKKIPEGCYDCGDGFYNPETRVIVDYKLRFLRNADDDEHEWIIRTCRKAWDETIGHKPKP
;
A
#
# COMPACT_ATOMS: atom_id res chain seq x y z
N GLN A 1 14.86 -20.81 21.77
CA GLN A 1 14.66 -20.16 20.45
C GLN A 1 13.22 -19.68 20.38
N GLY A 2 12.99 -18.45 19.90
CA GLY A 2 11.66 -17.89 19.74
C GLY A 2 11.19 -17.96 18.29
N LYS A 3 9.89 -18.15 18.09
CA LYS A 3 9.22 -18.01 16.79
C LYS A 3 8.66 -16.58 16.71
N TYR A 4 8.92 -15.88 15.62
CA TYR A 4 8.34 -14.55 15.36
C TYR A 4 7.50 -14.58 14.09
N THR A 5 6.31 -14.00 14.16
CA THR A 5 5.35 -13.92 13.08
C THR A 5 4.86 -12.49 12.96
N PHE A 6 4.96 -11.92 11.76
CA PHE A 6 4.47 -10.58 11.44
C PHE A 6 2.95 -10.52 11.49
N ALA A 7 2.38 -9.32 11.54
CA ALA A 7 0.93 -9.12 11.69
C ALA A 7 0.09 -9.71 10.53
N ASP A 8 0.72 -9.93 9.36
CA ASP A 8 0.11 -10.55 8.18
C ASP A 8 0.29 -12.08 8.14
N GLY A 9 0.86 -12.68 9.19
CA GLY A 9 1.09 -14.12 9.29
C GLY A 9 2.42 -14.58 8.70
N LEU A 10 3.21 -13.68 8.10
CA LEU A 10 4.53 -14.04 7.60
C LEU A 10 5.42 -14.50 8.75
N GLU A 11 5.96 -15.70 8.65
CA GLU A 11 6.88 -16.24 9.65
C GLU A 11 8.31 -15.81 9.33
N TYR A 12 8.97 -15.14 10.28
CA TYR A 12 10.37 -14.76 10.12
C TYR A 12 11.26 -16.00 10.02
N LYS A 13 12.21 -15.97 9.06
CA LYS A 13 13.23 -17.00 8.90
C LYS A 13 14.61 -16.34 8.80
N ASP A 14 15.51 -16.76 9.66
CA ASP A 14 16.92 -16.32 9.67
C ASP A 14 17.71 -16.86 8.47
N LYS A 15 17.30 -18.03 7.96
CA LYS A 15 17.89 -18.70 6.80
C LYS A 15 16.82 -18.98 5.75
N LYS A 16 17.22 -18.92 4.48
CA LYS A 16 16.33 -19.19 3.33
C LYS A 16 15.08 -18.29 3.35
N TRP A 17 15.31 -16.99 3.55
CA TRP A 17 14.29 -15.97 3.41
C TRP A 17 13.98 -15.77 1.93
N HIS A 18 12.70 -15.87 1.55
CA HIS A 18 12.26 -15.83 0.15
C HIS A 18 11.24 -14.71 -0.12
N TYR A 19 10.92 -13.91 0.90
CA TYR A 19 9.96 -12.81 0.75
C TYR A 19 10.70 -11.49 0.49
N CYS A 20 10.34 -10.74 -0.55
CA CYS A 20 11.06 -9.51 -0.93
C CYS A 20 12.59 -9.72 -1.09
N ASP A 21 13.01 -10.86 -1.65
CA ASP A 21 14.42 -11.18 -1.91
C ASP A 21 14.96 -10.56 -3.21
N GLY A 22 14.13 -9.77 -3.91
CA GLY A 22 14.43 -9.15 -5.20
C GLY A 22 14.13 -10.03 -6.41
N TYR A 23 13.94 -11.34 -6.23
CA TYR A 23 13.56 -12.27 -7.29
C TYR A 23 12.05 -12.48 -7.36
N ASP A 24 11.40 -12.66 -6.21
CA ASP A 24 9.94 -12.78 -6.13
C ASP A 24 9.30 -11.45 -5.73
N ARG A 25 8.56 -10.86 -6.68
CA ARG A 25 7.86 -9.57 -6.51
C ARG A 25 6.42 -9.71 -6.03
N ARG A 26 5.96 -10.92 -5.74
CA ARG A 26 4.59 -11.19 -5.31
C ARG A 26 4.36 -10.69 -3.88
N PHE A 27 3.14 -10.27 -3.59
CA PHE A 27 2.71 -10.06 -2.21
C PHE A 27 2.76 -11.39 -1.43
N TYR A 28 2.90 -11.32 -0.11
CA TYR A 28 2.98 -12.54 0.70
C TYR A 28 1.69 -13.36 0.57
N THR A 29 0.53 -12.68 0.54
CA THR A 29 -0.76 -13.31 0.29
C THR A 29 -0.85 -13.99 -1.09
N GLU A 30 -0.23 -13.43 -2.13
CA GLU A 30 -0.14 -14.07 -3.45
C GLU A 30 0.81 -15.28 -3.46
N ILE A 31 1.84 -15.29 -2.62
CA ILE A 31 2.70 -16.46 -2.42
C ILE A 31 1.91 -17.58 -1.73
N CYS A 32 1.08 -17.24 -0.74
CA CYS A 32 0.27 -18.20 0.01
C CYS A 32 -0.94 -18.73 -0.76
N SER A 33 -1.63 -17.87 -1.51
CA SER A 33 -2.94 -18.17 -2.13
C SER A 33 -2.92 -18.21 -3.65
N GLY A 34 -1.79 -17.89 -4.28
CA GLY A 34 -1.65 -17.82 -5.74
C GLY A 34 -2.02 -16.45 -6.31
N LEU A 35 -1.67 -16.26 -7.59
CA LEU A 35 -1.97 -15.04 -8.32
C LEU A 35 -3.43 -15.01 -8.78
N LYS A 36 -4.09 -13.86 -8.63
CA LYS A 36 -5.42 -13.63 -9.17
C LYS A 36 -5.38 -13.38 -10.69
N PRO A 37 -6.47 -13.72 -11.42
CA PRO A 37 -6.62 -13.39 -12.83
C PRO A 37 -6.44 -11.90 -13.14
N ALA A 38 -6.08 -11.59 -14.39
CA ALA A 38 -6.00 -10.22 -14.89
C ALA A 38 -7.34 -9.48 -14.67
N GLY A 39 -7.23 -8.20 -14.29
CA GLY A 39 -8.38 -7.34 -13.97
C GLY A 39 -8.86 -7.43 -12.51
N ILE A 40 -8.43 -8.44 -11.76
CA ILE A 40 -8.67 -8.56 -10.31
C ILE A 40 -7.39 -8.85 -9.53
N SER A 41 -6.23 -8.49 -10.10
CA SER A 41 -4.93 -8.57 -9.42
C SER A 41 -4.94 -7.77 -8.11
N GLN A 42 -4.20 -8.26 -7.13
CA GLN A 42 -4.11 -7.58 -5.85
C GLN A 42 -3.43 -6.22 -6.00
N LEU A 43 -4.02 -5.19 -5.40
CA LEU A 43 -3.43 -3.84 -5.34
C LEU A 43 -2.50 -3.67 -4.14
N THR A 44 -2.74 -4.43 -3.07
CA THR A 44 -1.95 -4.42 -1.84
C THR A 44 -1.79 -5.85 -1.30
N ASN A 45 -0.90 -6.04 -0.32
CA ASN A 45 -0.79 -7.33 0.38
C ASN A 45 -2.10 -7.71 1.10
N LEU A 46 -2.88 -6.72 1.54
CA LEU A 46 -4.24 -6.93 2.06
C LEU A 46 -5.23 -7.01 0.90
N ASP A 47 -6.07 -8.04 0.93
CA ASP A 47 -7.10 -8.26 -0.08
C ASP A 47 -8.43 -8.63 0.61
N PRO A 48 -9.52 -7.83 0.43
CA PRO A 48 -9.57 -6.62 -0.38
C PRO A 48 -8.73 -5.47 0.22
N PRO A 49 -8.22 -4.55 -0.62
CA PRO A 49 -7.47 -3.40 -0.14
C PRO A 49 -8.36 -2.50 0.72
N LYS A 50 -7.72 -1.71 1.61
CA LYS A 50 -8.47 -0.74 2.43
C LYS A 50 -9.17 0.27 1.53
N LYS A 51 -10.45 0.53 1.81
CA LYS A 51 -11.21 1.60 1.17
C LYS A 51 -10.64 2.93 1.63
N ILE A 52 -10.16 3.72 0.68
CA ILE A 52 -9.62 5.05 0.95
C ILE A 52 -10.81 6.03 1.02
N PRO A 53 -10.87 6.92 2.03
CA PRO A 53 -11.86 7.99 2.06
C PRO A 53 -11.78 8.87 0.82
N GLU A 54 -12.91 9.40 0.36
CA GLU A 54 -12.95 10.31 -0.79
C GLU A 54 -12.02 11.51 -0.59
N GLY A 55 -11.37 11.95 -1.66
CA GLY A 55 -10.37 13.04 -1.60
C GLY A 55 -9.06 12.69 -0.89
N CYS A 56 -8.92 11.49 -0.32
CA CYS A 56 -7.75 11.09 0.45
C CYS A 56 -6.83 10.10 -0.30
N TYR A 57 -5.63 9.94 0.26
CA TYR A 57 -4.58 9.02 -0.17
C TYR A 57 -4.28 8.01 0.93
N ASP A 58 -3.82 6.82 0.57
CA ASP A 58 -3.32 5.81 1.50
C ASP A 58 -1.78 5.82 1.47
N CYS A 59 -1.17 6.33 2.55
CA CYS A 59 0.28 6.46 2.70
C CYS A 59 0.94 5.23 3.33
N GLY A 60 0.19 4.14 3.54
CA GLY A 60 0.69 2.85 4.06
C GLY A 60 0.65 2.71 5.58
N ASP A 61 0.61 3.82 6.31
CA ASP A 61 0.40 3.88 7.76
C ASP A 61 -0.90 4.61 8.16
N GLY A 62 -1.58 5.22 7.19
CA GLY A 62 -2.78 6.00 7.41
C GLY A 62 -3.40 6.56 6.13
N PHE A 63 -4.46 7.35 6.32
CA PHE A 63 -5.09 8.13 5.27
C PHE A 63 -4.67 9.59 5.37
N TYR A 64 -4.17 10.12 4.27
CA TYR A 64 -3.74 11.50 4.12
C TYR A 64 -4.83 12.32 3.41
N ASN A 65 -5.19 13.47 3.99
CA ASN A 65 -6.09 14.44 3.37
C ASN A 65 -5.29 15.65 2.84
N PRO A 66 -5.26 15.90 1.52
CA PRO A 66 -4.47 16.96 0.90
C PRO A 66 -4.93 18.37 1.23
N GLU A 67 -6.22 18.57 1.57
CA GLU A 67 -6.78 19.88 1.91
C GLU A 67 -6.37 20.33 3.31
N THR A 68 -6.34 19.39 4.25
CA THR A 68 -6.00 19.68 5.66
C THR A 68 -4.53 19.43 5.99
N ARG A 69 -3.79 18.74 5.12
CA ARG A 69 -2.42 18.24 5.35
C ARG A 69 -2.31 17.28 6.53
N VAL A 70 -3.40 16.63 6.94
CA VAL A 70 -3.42 15.70 8.09
C VAL A 70 -3.36 14.25 7.62
N ILE A 71 -2.55 13.44 8.32
CA ILE A 71 -2.58 11.98 8.26
C ILE A 71 -3.33 11.46 9.49
N VAL A 72 -4.33 10.60 9.27
CA VAL A 72 -5.00 9.80 10.31
C VAL A 72 -4.70 8.32 10.13
N ASP A 73 -4.67 7.53 11.20
CA ASP A 73 -4.52 6.08 11.09
C ASP A 73 -5.76 5.42 10.47
N TYR A 74 -5.70 4.11 10.25
CA TYR A 74 -6.83 3.36 9.71
C TYR A 74 -8.06 3.25 10.65
N LYS A 75 -7.98 3.79 11.87
CA LYS A 75 -9.10 3.98 12.80
C LYS A 75 -9.55 5.44 12.89
N LEU A 76 -9.08 6.29 11.97
CA LEU A 76 -9.38 7.72 11.88
C LEU A 76 -8.90 8.54 13.07
N ARG A 77 -7.83 8.10 13.74
CA ARG A 77 -7.16 8.82 14.83
C ARG A 77 -6.01 9.63 14.25
N PHE A 78 -5.83 10.86 14.71
CA PHE A 78 -4.72 11.72 14.27
C PHE A 78 -3.36 11.03 14.45
N LEU A 79 -2.51 11.09 13.41
CA LEU A 79 -1.12 10.65 13.45
C LEU A 79 -0.16 11.83 13.41
N ARG A 80 -0.21 12.63 12.34
CA ARG A 80 0.69 13.77 12.12
C ARG A 80 0.12 14.76 11.08
N ASN A 81 0.75 15.93 10.98
CA ASN A 81 0.62 16.80 9.82
C ASN A 81 1.77 16.49 8.85
N ALA A 82 1.50 16.47 7.54
CA ALA A 82 2.53 16.36 6.51
C ALA A 82 3.26 17.69 6.36
N ASP A 83 4.59 17.63 6.27
CA ASP A 83 5.37 18.74 5.73
C ASP A 83 5.26 18.79 4.20
N ASP A 84 5.95 19.76 3.58
CA ASP A 84 5.87 19.94 2.12
C ASP A 84 6.53 18.79 1.35
N ASP A 85 7.59 18.18 1.88
CA ASP A 85 8.27 17.05 1.23
C ASP A 85 7.40 15.78 1.28
N GLU A 86 6.81 15.48 2.43
CA GLU A 86 5.87 14.37 2.60
C GLU A 86 4.61 14.60 1.76
N HIS A 87 4.10 15.83 1.70
CA HIS A 87 2.97 16.19 0.85
C HIS A 87 3.21 15.84 -0.62
N GLU A 88 4.30 16.36 -1.18
CA GLU A 88 4.63 16.17 -2.58
C GLU A 88 4.89 14.69 -2.88
N TRP A 89 5.54 13.98 -1.95
CA TRP A 89 5.73 12.55 -2.10
C TRP A 89 4.41 11.79 -2.12
N ILE A 90 3.51 12.04 -1.15
CA ILE A 90 2.20 11.35 -1.06
C ILE A 90 1.37 11.60 -2.32
N ILE A 91 1.24 12.86 -2.76
CA ILE A 91 0.46 13.19 -3.96
C ILE A 91 0.99 12.45 -5.20
N ARG A 92 2.32 12.34 -5.32
CA ARG A 92 2.97 11.74 -6.49
C ARG A 92 2.94 10.22 -6.47
N THR A 93 3.05 9.58 -5.31
CA THR A 93 3.37 8.14 -5.25
C THR A 93 2.32 7.26 -4.57
N CYS A 94 1.44 7.83 -3.75
CA CYS A 94 0.49 7.03 -2.98
C CYS A 94 -0.77 6.68 -3.77
N ARG A 95 -1.40 5.58 -3.38
CA ARG A 95 -2.72 5.17 -3.90
C ARG A 95 -3.75 6.19 -3.43
N LYS A 96 -4.65 6.60 -4.32
CA LYS A 96 -5.71 7.59 -4.05
C LYS A 96 -7.10 6.98 -4.22
N ALA A 97 -8.11 7.62 -3.65
CA ALA A 97 -9.48 7.08 -3.65
C ALA A 97 -10.18 7.08 -5.01
N TRP A 98 -9.54 7.67 -6.03
CA TRP A 98 -10.01 7.73 -7.41
C TRP A 98 -8.97 7.13 -8.36
N ASP A 99 -9.46 6.54 -9.43
CA ASP A 99 -8.60 6.14 -10.54
C ASP A 99 -8.41 7.32 -11.48
N GLU A 100 -7.16 7.59 -11.87
CA GLU A 100 -6.91 8.35 -13.08
C GLU A 100 -7.00 7.38 -14.25
N THR A 101 -7.80 7.72 -15.26
CA THR A 101 -7.68 7.07 -16.55
C THR A 101 -6.29 7.38 -17.09
N ILE A 102 -5.37 6.43 -16.98
CA ILE A 102 -4.09 6.49 -17.70
C ILE A 102 -4.41 6.17 -19.17
N GLY A 103 -5.07 7.11 -19.84
CA GLY A 103 -5.29 7.07 -21.27
C GLY A 103 -3.95 7.19 -22.00
N HIS A 104 -3.81 6.47 -23.11
CA HIS A 104 -2.69 6.65 -24.02
C HIS A 104 -2.61 8.14 -24.41
N LYS A 105 -1.57 8.84 -23.97
CA LYS A 105 -1.24 10.17 -24.47
C LYS A 105 -0.56 9.98 -25.83
N PRO A 106 -1.21 10.27 -26.96
CA PRO A 106 -0.51 10.26 -28.23
C PRO A 106 0.65 11.25 -28.16
N LYS A 107 1.80 10.86 -28.69
CA LYS A 107 2.96 11.73 -28.77
C LYS A 107 2.61 12.95 -29.65
N PRO A 108 3.16 14.14 -29.35
CA PRO A 108 3.01 15.32 -30.20
C PRO A 108 3.62 15.10 -31.58
#